data_AF-A0AB33JAM9-F1
#
_entry.id   AF-A0AB33JAM9-F1
#
_cell.length_a   1.000
_cell.length_b   1.000
_cell.length_c   1.000
_cell.angle_alpha   90.00
_cell.angle_beta   90.00
_cell.angle_gamma   90.00
#
_symmetry.space_group_name_H-M   'P 1'
#
loop_
_entity.id
_entity.type
_entity.pdbx_description
1 polymer ?
#
loop_
_entity_poly.entity_id
_entity_poly.type
_entity_poly.pdbx_seq_one_letter_code
_entity_poly.pdbx_strand_id
1 'polypeptide(L)'
;MDTGKQVIPFEGMFKMGYYIALFGTAFLLLWIGAFKFTQAEAAAIEPLVKHHPLFQGMYKVLELQTVSNIVGIVEILVALLLLLSIRFHFLIRYAGLGLIAIFFVTLTFLFSTPGMWRIRDNFIVTDFFILKDIGYLGFGMMLLGISQHKKTIS
;
A
#
# COMPACT_ATOMS: atom_id res chain seq x y z
N MET A 1 -0.26 -34.23 -24.00
CA MET A 1 -0.17 -32.76 -23.86
C MET A 1 -0.67 -32.44 -22.47
N ASP A 2 0.27 -32.15 -21.59
CA ASP A 2 0.04 -31.80 -20.20
C ASP A 2 -0.64 -30.43 -20.14
N THR A 3 -1.95 -30.42 -19.86
CA THR A 3 -2.68 -29.18 -19.62
C THR A 3 -2.22 -28.67 -18.26
N GLY A 4 -1.19 -27.83 -18.28
CA GLY A 4 -0.58 -27.18 -17.13
C GLY A 4 -1.63 -26.53 -16.23
N LYS A 5 -2.13 -27.31 -15.27
CA LYS A 5 -2.75 -26.78 -14.07
C LYS A 5 -1.61 -26.21 -13.25
N GLN A 6 -1.24 -24.97 -13.54
CA GLN A 6 -0.53 -24.12 -12.59
C GLN A 6 -1.51 -23.85 -11.44
N VAL A 7 -1.69 -24.85 -10.58
CA VAL A 7 -2.32 -24.70 -9.27
C VAL A 7 -1.29 -23.93 -8.47
N ILE A 8 -1.50 -22.62 -8.30
CA ILE A 8 -0.81 -21.88 -7.24
C ILE A 8 -0.91 -22.76 -5.99
N PRO A 9 0.19 -23.17 -5.35
CA PRO A 9 0.15 -24.16 -4.30
C PRO A 9 -0.40 -23.49 -3.05
N PHE A 10 -1.72 -23.28 -3.00
CA PHE A 10 -2.45 -22.75 -1.85
C PHE A 10 -2.55 -23.81 -0.74
N GLU A 11 -1.48 -24.58 -0.54
CA GLU A 11 -1.35 -25.66 0.43
C GLU A 11 -0.42 -25.21 1.56
N GLY A 12 -0.81 -25.52 2.80
CA GLY A 12 -0.04 -25.28 4.03
C GLY A 12 0.56 -23.88 4.18
N MET A 13 1.87 -23.77 3.93
CA MET A 13 2.68 -22.58 4.20
C MET A 13 2.32 -21.37 3.33
N PHE A 14 1.93 -21.59 2.07
CA PHE A 14 1.56 -20.48 1.18
C PHE A 14 0.27 -19.80 1.64
N LYS A 15 -0.72 -20.60 2.06
CA LYS A 15 -1.98 -20.11 2.62
C LYS A 15 -1.72 -19.34 3.92
N MET A 16 -0.85 -19.85 4.79
CA MET A 16 -0.45 -19.16 6.01
C MET A 16 0.24 -17.84 5.71
N GLY A 17 1.21 -17.82 4.79
CA GLY A 17 1.91 -16.62 4.34
C GLY A 17 0.96 -15.57 3.74
N TYR A 18 -0.01 -16.01 2.94
CA TYR A 18 -1.06 -15.16 2.39
C TYR A 18 -1.86 -14.46 3.50
N TYR A 19 -2.34 -15.20 4.50
CA TYR A 19 -3.12 -14.60 5.59
C TYR A 19 -2.26 -13.72 6.50
N ILE A 20 -1.00 -14.08 6.75
CA ILE A 20 -0.06 -13.22 7.49
C ILE A 20 0.13 -11.89 6.73
N ALA A 21 0.38 -11.95 5.43
CA ALA A 21 0.51 -10.75 4.60
C ALA A 21 -0.79 -9.94 4.57
N LEU A 22 -1.95 -10.60 4.43
CA LEU A 22 -3.25 -9.96 4.40
C LEU A 22 -3.56 -9.23 5.70
N PHE A 23 -3.52 -9.94 6.84
CA PHE A 23 -3.83 -9.35 8.14
C PHE A 23 -2.76 -8.34 8.57
N GLY A 24 -1.48 -8.61 8.30
CA GLY A 24 -0.38 -7.69 8.57
C GLY A 24 -0.50 -6.38 7.79
N THR A 25 -0.83 -6.46 6.50
CA THR A 25 -1.04 -5.27 5.66
C THR A 25 -2.29 -4.50 6.10
N ALA A 26 -3.40 -5.20 6.36
CA ALA A 26 -4.62 -4.56 6.84
C ALA A 26 -4.42 -3.86 8.19
N PHE A 27 -3.74 -4.53 9.14
CA PHE A 27 -3.42 -3.96 10.43
C PHE A 27 -2.52 -2.73 10.30
N LEU A 28 -1.47 -2.81 9.48
CA LEU A 28 -0.58 -1.68 9.21
C LEU A 28 -1.37 -0.48 8.67
N LEU A 29 -2.18 -0.67 7.62
CA LEU A 29 -2.97 0.40 7.01
C LEU A 29 -4.00 1.01 7.98
N LEU A 30 -4.67 0.19 8.81
CA LEU A 30 -5.56 0.71 9.84
C LEU A 30 -4.81 1.54 10.88
N TRP A 31 -3.63 1.09 11.29
CA TRP A 31 -2.83 1.77 12.30
C TRP A 31 -2.28 3.10 11.81
N ILE A 32 -1.63 3.11 10.63
CA ILE A 32 -1.09 4.34 10.05
C ILE A 32 -2.21 5.28 9.60
N GLY A 33 -3.31 4.73 9.05
CA GLY A 33 -4.46 5.51 8.61
C GLY A 33 -5.17 6.19 9.78
N ALA A 34 -5.29 5.53 10.92
CA ALA A 34 -5.79 6.16 12.14
C ALA A 34 -4.83 7.25 12.66
N PHE A 35 -3.51 7.07 12.51
CA PHE A 35 -2.53 8.06 12.94
C PHE A 35 -2.57 9.35 12.12
N LYS A 36 -3.03 9.30 10.85
CA LYS A 36 -3.21 10.47 9.97
C LYS A 36 -4.15 11.55 10.50
N PHE A 37 -5.03 11.20 11.45
CA PHE A 37 -5.94 12.15 12.09
C PHE A 37 -5.26 13.01 13.18
N THR A 38 -3.96 12.80 13.44
CA THR A 38 -3.18 13.59 14.39
C THR A 38 -2.44 14.73 13.68
N GLN A 39 -2.21 15.84 14.40
CA GLN A 39 -1.43 16.98 13.88
C GLN A 39 0.02 16.60 13.63
N ALA A 40 0.59 15.72 14.48
CA ALA A 40 1.97 15.26 14.35
C ALA A 40 2.18 14.53 13.01
N GLU A 41 1.26 13.64 12.66
CA GLU A 41 1.34 12.91 11.39
C GLU A 41 1.04 13.80 10.18
N ALA A 42 0.11 14.76 10.33
CA ALA A 42 -0.17 15.72 9.28
C ALA A 42 1.09 16.56 8.92
N ALA A 43 1.81 17.04 9.94
CA ALA A 43 3.08 17.74 9.75
C ALA A 43 4.18 16.82 9.17
N ALA A 44 4.21 15.54 9.54
CA ALA A 44 5.19 14.58 9.03
C ALA A 44 5.05 14.32 7.52
N ILE A 45 3.82 14.27 7.00
CA ILE A 45 3.59 14.01 5.57
C ILE A 45 3.61 15.26 4.69
N GLU A 46 3.53 16.46 5.28
CA GLU A 46 3.59 17.72 4.53
C GLU A 46 4.71 17.76 3.49
N PRO A 47 5.99 17.51 3.85
CA PRO A 47 7.08 17.56 2.88
C PRO A 47 6.91 16.51 1.77
N LEU A 48 6.41 15.32 2.09
CA LEU A 48 6.21 14.25 1.10
C LEU A 48 5.20 14.69 0.03
N VAL A 49 4.07 15.23 0.46
CA VAL A 49 2.98 15.66 -0.43
C VAL A 49 3.35 16.94 -1.19
N LYS A 50 3.97 17.91 -0.51
CA LYS A 50 4.33 19.22 -1.07
C LYS A 50 5.34 19.13 -2.20
N HIS A 51 6.26 18.17 -2.12
CA HIS A 51 7.27 17.94 -3.16
C HIS A 51 6.83 16.96 -4.26
N HIS A 52 5.69 16.28 -4.08
CA HIS A 52 5.20 15.32 -5.07
C HIS A 52 4.52 16.03 -6.26
N PRO A 53 4.88 15.74 -7.52
CA PRO A 53 4.40 16.49 -8.69
C PRO A 53 2.88 16.45 -8.87
N LEU A 54 2.23 15.34 -8.49
CA LEU A 54 0.77 15.20 -8.57
C LEU A 54 0.03 15.89 -7.43
N PHE A 55 0.65 16.07 -6.26
CA PHE A 55 -0.04 16.48 -5.03
C PHE A 55 0.40 17.84 -4.49
N GLN A 56 1.47 18.43 -5.02
CA GLN A 56 1.99 19.75 -4.63
C GLN A 56 0.93 20.86 -4.65
N GLY A 57 -0.11 20.74 -5.49
CA GLY A 57 -1.20 21.71 -5.59
C GLY A 57 -2.26 21.60 -4.49
N MET A 58 -2.32 20.49 -3.76
CA MET A 58 -3.38 20.24 -2.77
C MET A 58 -3.38 21.28 -1.66
N TYR A 59 -2.21 21.68 -1.17
CA TYR A 59 -2.08 22.68 -0.10
C TYR A 59 -2.41 24.13 -0.53
N LYS A 60 -2.71 24.36 -1.82
CA LYS A 60 -3.25 25.66 -2.26
C LYS A 60 -4.75 25.80 -1.98
N VAL A 61 -5.45 24.68 -1.81
CA VAL A 61 -6.92 24.62 -1.71
C VAL A 61 -7.40 23.87 -0.46
N LEU A 62 -6.56 23.00 0.11
CA LEU A 62 -6.87 22.20 1.29
C LEU A 62 -5.90 22.54 2.43
N GLU A 63 -6.41 22.49 3.66
CA GLU A 63 -5.59 22.60 4.86
C GLU A 63 -4.71 21.37 5.06
N LEU A 64 -3.62 21.56 5.82
CA LEU A 64 -2.66 20.51 6.15
C LEU A 64 -3.35 19.25 6.71
N GLN A 65 -4.22 19.44 7.70
CA GLN A 65 -4.94 18.35 8.35
C GLN A 65 -5.93 17.67 7.41
N THR A 66 -6.59 18.43 6.53
CA THR A 66 -7.55 17.86 5.57
C THR A 66 -6.86 16.91 4.59
N VAL A 67 -5.68 17.27 4.08
CA VAL A 67 -4.89 16.39 3.22
C VAL A 67 -4.51 15.10 3.95
N SER A 68 -4.04 15.21 5.20
CA SER A 68 -3.72 14.04 6.03
C SER A 68 -4.93 13.14 6.27
N ASN A 69 -6.08 13.74 6.63
CA ASN A 69 -7.33 13.00 6.84
C ASN A 69 -7.78 12.23 5.59
N ILE A 70 -7.64 12.84 4.39
CA ILE A 70 -7.98 12.16 3.13
C ILE A 70 -7.11 10.92 2.93
N VAL A 71 -5.79 11.03 3.15
CA VAL A 71 -4.87 9.89 3.06
C VAL A 71 -5.27 8.81 4.07
N GLY A 72 -5.54 9.18 5.32
CA GLY A 72 -5.96 8.24 6.36
C GLY A 72 -7.26 7.52 6.04
N ILE A 73 -8.26 8.22 5.50
CA ILE A 73 -9.51 7.63 5.05
C ILE A 73 -9.25 6.60 3.95
N VAL A 74 -8.41 6.93 2.96
CA VAL A 74 -8.07 6.01 1.86
C VAL A 74 -7.38 4.76 2.39
N GLU A 75 -6.40 4.91 3.28
CA GLU A 75 -5.69 3.78 3.91
C GLU A 75 -6.66 2.86 4.67
N ILE A 76 -7.55 3.43 5.49
CA ILE A 76 -8.55 2.67 6.24
C ILE A 76 -9.53 1.96 5.28
N LEU A 77 -10.03 2.64 4.25
CA LEU A 77 -10.96 2.03 3.29
C LEU A 77 -10.33 0.84 2.55
N VAL A 78 -9.07 0.98 2.12
CA VAL A 78 -8.35 -0.13 1.46
C VAL A 78 -8.11 -1.28 2.44
N ALA A 79 -7.79 -1.00 3.71
CA ALA A 79 -7.66 -2.04 4.73
C ALA A 79 -8.98 -2.81 4.95
N LEU A 80 -10.10 -2.09 5.02
CA LEU A 80 -11.44 -2.69 5.15
C LEU A 80 -11.79 -3.51 3.91
N LEU A 81 -11.51 -3.02 2.70
CA LEU A 81 -11.69 -3.78 1.46
C LEU A 81 -10.86 -5.06 1.47
N LEU A 82 -9.60 -5.00 1.95
CA LEU A 82 -8.73 -6.14 2.07
C LEU A 82 -9.28 -7.19 3.04
N LEU A 83 -9.76 -6.78 4.21
CA LEU A 83 -10.39 -7.69 5.18
C LEU A 83 -11.70 -8.30 4.65
N LEU A 84 -12.55 -7.49 4.03
CA LEU A 84 -13.82 -7.94 3.45
C LEU A 84 -13.59 -8.91 2.28
N SER A 85 -12.44 -8.81 1.59
CA SER A 85 -12.09 -9.72 0.49
C SER A 85 -11.98 -11.20 0.91
N ILE A 86 -11.73 -11.48 2.20
CA ILE A 86 -11.73 -12.84 2.76
C ILE A 86 -13.10 -13.51 2.58
N ARG A 87 -14.19 -12.75 2.78
CA ARG A 87 -15.56 -13.26 2.63
C ARG A 87 -16.07 -13.06 1.21
N PHE A 88 -15.80 -11.90 0.64
CA PHE A 88 -16.31 -11.44 -0.65
C PHE A 88 -15.18 -11.38 -1.68
N HIS A 89 -14.93 -12.53 -2.31
CA HIS A 89 -13.80 -12.71 -3.23
C HIS A 89 -13.73 -11.70 -4.38
N PHE A 90 -14.85 -11.11 -4.82
CA PHE A 90 -14.83 -10.09 -5.88
C PHE A 90 -14.12 -8.79 -5.43
N LEU A 91 -14.01 -8.54 -4.12
CA LEU A 91 -13.31 -7.38 -3.56
C LEU A 91 -11.79 -7.49 -3.64
N ILE A 92 -11.23 -8.69 -3.84
CA ILE A 92 -9.78 -8.90 -3.87
C ILE A 92 -9.10 -8.05 -4.97
N ARG A 93 -9.80 -7.82 -6.10
CA ARG A 93 -9.33 -6.95 -7.17
C ARG A 93 -9.19 -5.50 -6.70
N TYR A 94 -10.21 -4.99 -6.02
CA TYR A 94 -10.23 -3.60 -5.56
C TYR A 94 -9.25 -3.38 -4.42
N ALA A 95 -9.13 -4.35 -3.50
CA ALA A 95 -8.09 -4.35 -2.48
C ALA A 95 -6.69 -4.32 -3.12
N GLY A 96 -6.42 -5.20 -4.08
CA GLY A 96 -5.14 -5.22 -4.82
C GLY A 96 -4.83 -3.91 -5.53
N LEU A 97 -5.79 -3.31 -6.25
CA LEU A 97 -5.62 -1.99 -6.86
C LEU A 97 -5.34 -0.90 -5.83
N GLY A 98 -6.05 -0.92 -4.69
CA GLY A 98 -5.86 0.02 -3.60
C GLY A 98 -4.45 -0.07 -2.99
N LEU A 99 -3.98 -1.29 -2.68
CA LEU A 99 -2.62 -1.49 -2.17
C LEU A 99 -1.57 -1.01 -3.18
N ILE A 100 -1.74 -1.36 -4.46
CA ILE A 100 -0.82 -0.90 -5.50
C ILE A 100 -0.80 0.62 -5.57
N ALA A 101 -1.96 1.27 -5.59
CA ALA A 101 -2.03 2.73 -5.67
C ALA A 101 -1.36 3.41 -4.48
N ILE A 102 -1.67 2.97 -3.25
CA ILE A 102 -1.08 3.53 -2.01
C ILE A 102 0.43 3.35 -2.03
N PHE A 103 0.91 2.11 -2.12
CA PHE A 103 2.33 1.83 -1.95
C PHE A 103 3.17 2.29 -3.15
N PHE A 104 2.60 2.33 -4.35
CA PHE A 104 3.26 2.95 -5.49
C PHE A 104 3.48 4.44 -5.23
N VAL A 105 2.45 5.17 -4.81
CA VAL A 105 2.58 6.59 -4.44
C VAL A 105 3.59 6.76 -3.31
N THR A 106 3.53 5.96 -2.24
CA THR A 106 4.48 6.08 -1.13
C THR A 106 5.93 5.88 -1.59
N LEU A 107 6.19 4.90 -2.46
CA LEU A 107 7.53 4.68 -3.03
C LEU A 107 8.01 5.83 -3.91
N THR A 108 7.11 6.51 -4.64
CA THR A 108 7.50 7.69 -5.40
C THR A 108 8.03 8.83 -4.52
N PHE A 109 7.65 8.89 -3.24
CA PHE A 109 8.18 9.89 -2.30
C PHE A 109 9.69 9.79 -2.08
N LEU A 110 10.29 8.60 -2.25
CA LEU A 110 11.75 8.44 -2.21
C LEU A 110 12.45 9.26 -3.30
N PHE A 111 11.77 9.52 -4.41
CA PHE A 111 12.33 10.22 -5.57
C PHE A 111 11.83 11.66 -5.67
N SER A 112 10.61 11.94 -5.23
CA SER A 112 10.05 13.29 -5.28
C SER A 112 10.49 14.17 -4.11
N THR A 113 10.76 13.59 -2.94
CA THR A 113 11.04 14.37 -1.72
C THR A 113 12.54 14.63 -1.59
N PRO A 114 12.99 15.88 -1.40
CA PRO A 114 14.39 16.20 -1.16
C PRO A 114 14.93 15.53 0.10
N GLY A 115 16.17 15.05 0.03
CA GLY A 115 16.89 14.54 1.18
C GLY A 115 16.47 13.16 1.68
N MET A 116 15.71 12.38 0.90
CA MET A 116 15.38 10.99 1.26
C MET A 116 16.62 10.08 1.18
N TRP A 117 17.47 10.30 0.18
CA TRP A 117 18.73 9.57 0.02
C TRP A 117 19.88 10.32 0.70
N ARG A 118 20.59 9.64 1.61
CA ARG A 118 21.68 10.21 2.41
C ARG A 118 22.83 9.22 2.50
N ILE A 119 24.03 9.72 2.80
CA ILE A 119 25.19 8.87 3.11
C ILE A 119 25.35 8.84 4.62
N ARG A 120 25.39 7.65 5.22
CA ARG A 120 25.82 7.40 6.60
C ARG A 120 26.90 6.33 6.60
N ASP A 121 28.02 6.59 7.27
CA ASP A 121 29.12 5.63 7.41
C ASP A 121 29.57 5.03 6.06
N ASN A 122 29.72 5.89 5.05
CA ASN A 122 30.06 5.52 3.67
C ASN A 122 29.04 4.58 2.97
N PHE A 123 27.83 4.44 3.52
CA PHE A 123 26.73 3.64 2.94
C PHE A 123 25.53 4.53 2.57
N ILE A 124 24.86 4.20 1.46
CA ILE A 124 23.65 4.91 1.02
C ILE A 124 22.47 4.42 1.85
N VAL A 125 21.86 5.32 2.61
CA VAL A 125 20.66 5.06 3.41
C VAL A 125 19.48 5.87 2.89
N THR A 126 18.28 5.35 3.11
CA THR A 126 17.02 6.01 2.77
C THR A 126 16.00 5.81 3.89
N ASP A 127 14.79 6.34 3.71
CA ASP A 127 13.70 6.11 4.65
C ASP A 127 13.23 4.65 4.58
N PHE A 128 13.54 3.85 5.60
CA PHE A 128 13.16 2.44 5.67
C PHE A 128 11.66 2.22 5.87
N PHE A 129 10.94 3.21 6.40
CA PHE A 129 9.50 3.15 6.53
C PHE A 129 8.83 3.21 5.16
N ILE A 130 9.39 3.97 4.21
CA ILE A 130 8.92 3.97 2.82
C ILE A 130 9.50 2.80 2.02
N LEU A 131 10.78 2.46 2.21
CA LEU A 131 11.44 1.42 1.42
C LEU A 131 10.79 0.04 1.60
N LYS A 132 10.31 -0.30 2.80
CA LYS A 132 9.61 -1.56 3.06
C LYS A 132 8.33 -1.73 2.22
N ASP A 133 7.76 -0.64 1.71
CA ASP A 133 6.51 -0.65 0.95
C ASP A 133 6.61 -1.39 -0.39
N ILE A 134 7.83 -1.67 -0.87
CA ILE A 134 8.07 -2.58 -2.00
C ILE A 134 7.40 -3.94 -1.77
N GLY A 135 7.46 -4.46 -0.54
CA GLY A 135 6.85 -5.74 -0.20
C GLY A 135 5.32 -5.70 -0.31
N TYR A 136 4.69 -4.62 0.17
CA TYR A 136 3.25 -4.47 0.14
C TYR A 136 2.72 -4.13 -1.27
N LEU A 137 3.50 -3.40 -2.08
CA LEU A 137 3.24 -3.21 -3.50
C LEU A 137 3.20 -4.57 -4.22
N GLY A 138 4.20 -5.41 -3.98
CA GLY A 138 4.26 -6.78 -4.51
C GLY A 138 3.05 -7.61 -4.07
N PHE A 139 2.66 -7.53 -2.80
CA PHE A 139 1.45 -8.20 -2.31
C PHE A 139 0.18 -7.72 -3.03
N GLY A 140 0.04 -6.41 -3.27
CA GLY A 140 -1.05 -5.87 -4.09
C GLY A 140 -1.10 -6.47 -5.50
N MET A 141 0.05 -6.64 -6.16
CA MET A 141 0.14 -7.29 -7.47
C MET A 141 -0.27 -8.77 -7.42
N MET A 142 0.13 -9.49 -6.35
CA MET A 142 -0.29 -10.88 -6.14
C MET A 142 -1.82 -11.01 -6.02
N LEU A 143 -2.47 -10.10 -5.28
CA LEU A 143 -3.94 -10.06 -5.17
C LEU A 143 -4.62 -9.85 -6.53
N LEU A 144 -4.06 -9.00 -7.39
CA LEU A 144 -4.54 -8.82 -8.75
C LEU A 144 -4.39 -10.07 -9.62
N GLY A 145 -3.26 -10.77 -9.51
CA GLY A 145 -3.04 -12.03 -10.22
C GLY A 145 -4.08 -13.09 -9.83
N ILE A 146 -4.37 -13.23 -8.53
CA ILE A 146 -5.39 -14.15 -8.01
C ILE A 146 -6.79 -13.81 -8.58
N SER A 147 -7.13 -12.53 -8.67
CA SER A 147 -8.42 -12.11 -9.24
C SER A 147 -8.59 -12.49 -10.71
N GLN A 148 -7.52 -12.49 -11.51
CA GLN A 148 -7.59 -12.72 -12.94
C GLN A 148 -7.73 -14.20 -13.27
N HIS A 149 -7.02 -15.07 -12.55
CA HIS A 149 -7.09 -16.53 -12.76
C HIS A 149 -8.49 -17.11 -12.56
N LYS A 150 -9.30 -16.56 -11.65
CA LYS A 150 -10.66 -17.07 -11.40
C LYS A 150 -11.62 -16.74 -12.55
N LYS A 151 -11.38 -15.67 -13.30
CA LYS A 151 -12.25 -15.20 -14.38
C LYS A 151 -12.09 -16.01 -15.68
N THR A 152 -10.97 -16.69 -15.84
CA THR A 152 -10.67 -17.53 -17.03
C THR A 152 -11.30 -18.93 -16.93
N ILE A 153 -11.83 -19.31 -15.76
CA ILE A 153 -12.34 -20.66 -15.48
C ILE A 153 -13.89 -20.69 -15.36
N SER A 154 -14.56 -19.54 -15.31
CA SER A 154 -16.04 -19.44 -15.32
C SER A 154 -16.56 -19.09 -16.71
#